data_AF-A0A917D042-F1
#
_entry.id   AF-A0A917D042-F1
#
_cell.length_a   1.000
_cell.length_b   1.000
_cell.length_c   1.000
_cell.angle_alpha   90.00
_cell.angle_beta   90.00
_cell.angle_gamma   90.00
#
_symmetry.space_group_name_H-M   'P 1'
#
loop_
_entity.id
_entity.type
_entity.pdbx_description
1 polymer ?
#
loop_
_entity_poly.entity_id
_entity_poly.type
_entity_poly.pdbx_seq_one_letter_code
_entity_poly.pdbx_strand_id
1 'polypeptide(L)'
;MTTPAPTTEPAAAPAAPVQTSSPESNASVPVEAERCTNRIDYADDPRSNAEINSIGESTGVCPQPSTSLPSPEPVPDDRCTNQIDYAGDPRSNAEINSIGEATGACPAPIPS
;
A
#
# COMPACT_ATOMS: atom_id res chain seq x y z
N MET A 1 53.38 34.21 -26.70
CA MET A 1 53.64 33.14 -25.72
C MET A 1 52.92 33.51 -24.42
N THR A 2 52.25 32.51 -23.83
CA THR A 2 51.85 32.40 -22.41
C THR A 2 50.53 33.04 -21.96
N THR A 3 49.50 32.18 -21.93
CA THR A 3 48.30 32.15 -21.08
C THR A 3 48.61 32.33 -19.58
N PRO A 4 47.65 32.80 -18.78
CA PRO A 4 47.37 32.12 -17.50
C PRO A 4 45.93 31.60 -17.35
N ALA A 5 45.84 30.57 -16.50
CA ALA A 5 44.84 29.52 -16.36
C ALA A 5 43.54 29.92 -15.59
N PRO A 6 42.54 29.01 -15.45
CA PRO A 6 41.14 29.31 -15.13
C PRO A 6 40.85 29.34 -13.62
N THR A 7 39.73 29.93 -13.21
CA THR A 7 39.22 29.87 -11.83
C THR A 7 37.75 29.46 -11.82
N THR A 8 37.57 28.17 -11.51
CA THR A 8 36.59 27.56 -10.60
C THR A 8 35.10 27.79 -10.84
N GLU A 9 34.55 26.83 -11.57
CA GLU A 9 33.16 26.37 -11.61
C GLU A 9 32.71 25.82 -10.23
N PRO A 10 31.52 26.17 -9.71
CA PRO A 10 30.91 25.45 -8.59
C PRO A 10 30.30 24.14 -9.08
N ALA A 11 30.86 23.03 -8.60
CA ALA A 11 30.23 21.72 -8.65
C ALA A 11 28.96 21.71 -7.77
N ALA A 12 27.80 21.41 -8.36
CA ALA A 12 26.63 20.95 -7.63
C ALA A 12 25.80 20.03 -8.54
N ALA A 13 25.99 18.73 -8.30
CA ALA A 13 25.20 17.54 -8.61
C ALA A 13 24.17 17.58 -9.76
N PRO A 14 24.15 16.59 -10.67
CA PRO A 14 22.97 16.37 -11.50
C PRO A 14 21.80 16.01 -10.58
N ALA A 15 20.76 16.85 -10.61
CA ALA A 15 19.46 16.51 -10.07
C ALA A 15 19.04 15.16 -10.68
N ALA A 16 18.89 14.16 -9.82
CA ALA A 16 18.37 12.85 -10.19
C ALA A 16 17.07 13.03 -10.98
N PRO A 17 16.81 12.22 -12.02
CA PRO A 17 15.49 12.20 -12.61
C PRO A 17 14.52 11.76 -11.52
N VAL A 18 13.64 12.68 -11.11
CA VAL A 18 12.38 12.38 -10.44
C VAL A 18 11.60 11.49 -11.41
N GLN A 19 11.80 10.17 -11.28
CA GLN A 19 10.89 9.20 -11.84
C GLN A 19 9.61 9.30 -11.03
N THR A 20 8.73 10.20 -11.46
CA THR A 20 7.29 10.11 -11.23
C THR A 20 6.83 8.84 -11.93
N SER A 21 7.06 7.70 -11.31
CA SER A 21 6.40 6.46 -11.64
C SER A 21 5.18 6.38 -10.74
N SER A 22 4.12 7.11 -11.10
CA SER A 22 2.78 6.66 -10.72
C SER A 22 2.50 5.41 -11.54
N PRO A 23 2.29 4.22 -10.96
CA PRO A 23 1.70 3.13 -11.71
C PRO A 23 0.17 3.29 -11.63
N GLU A 24 -0.37 4.34 -12.26
CA GLU A 24 -1.66 4.18 -12.91
C GLU A 24 -1.40 3.45 -14.21
N SER A 25 -1.23 2.13 -14.12
CA SER A 25 -1.20 1.28 -15.30
C SER A 25 -1.84 -0.04 -14.94
N ASN A 26 -3.10 -0.12 -15.34
CA ASN A 26 -3.96 -1.28 -15.35
C ASN A 26 -3.47 -2.33 -16.37
N ALA A 27 -2.17 -2.64 -16.34
CA ALA A 27 -1.50 -3.44 -17.34
C ALA A 27 -0.69 -4.55 -16.66
N SER A 28 -1.31 -5.74 -16.64
CA SER A 28 -0.64 -7.02 -16.46
C SER A 28 0.65 -7.09 -17.30
N VAL A 29 1.81 -7.02 -16.66
CA VAL A 29 3.10 -7.08 -17.33
C VAL A 29 3.48 -8.55 -17.56
N PRO A 30 3.75 -8.98 -18.81
CA PRO A 30 4.16 -10.35 -19.10
C PRO A 30 5.53 -10.69 -18.48
N VAL A 31 5.69 -11.92 -18.00
CA VAL A 31 6.91 -12.42 -17.33
C VAL A 31 7.97 -12.82 -18.36
N GLU A 32 8.55 -11.84 -19.04
CA GLU A 32 9.74 -12.04 -19.89
C GLU A 32 11.01 -12.31 -19.05
N ALA A 33 11.28 -13.54 -18.61
CA ALA A 33 12.53 -14.01 -17.98
C ALA A 33 13.03 -13.33 -16.68
N GLU A 34 12.42 -12.24 -16.21
CA GLU A 34 12.78 -11.54 -14.97
C GLU A 34 11.72 -11.72 -13.88
N ARG A 35 12.17 -11.73 -12.62
CA ARG A 35 11.30 -11.81 -11.44
C ARG A 35 10.41 -10.59 -11.36
N CYS A 36 9.14 -10.78 -10.99
CA CYS A 36 8.16 -9.70 -10.87
C CYS A 36 8.61 -8.60 -9.92
N THR A 37 9.26 -8.98 -8.84
CA THR A 37 9.81 -8.06 -7.83
C THR A 37 10.95 -7.17 -8.34
N ASN A 38 11.51 -7.44 -9.52
CA ASN A 38 12.49 -6.57 -10.18
C ASN A 38 11.83 -5.58 -11.15
N ARG A 39 10.53 -5.75 -11.45
CA ARG A 39 9.78 -4.93 -12.41
C ARG A 39 8.80 -3.98 -11.77
N ILE A 40 8.14 -4.48 -10.72
CA ILE A 40 7.10 -3.77 -10.00
C ILE A 40 7.57 -3.65 -8.56
N ASP A 41 7.37 -2.46 -7.97
CA ASP A 41 7.62 -2.25 -6.55
C ASP A 41 6.47 -2.83 -5.74
N TYR A 42 6.80 -3.78 -4.87
CA TYR A 42 5.86 -4.47 -3.98
C TYR A 42 6.14 -4.14 -2.51
N ALA A 43 6.84 -3.03 -2.21
CA ALA A 43 7.17 -2.63 -0.84
C ALA A 43 5.97 -2.58 0.11
N ASP A 44 4.78 -2.27 -0.40
CA ASP A 44 3.52 -2.18 0.37
C ASP A 44 2.60 -3.41 0.21
N ASP A 45 3.08 -4.47 -0.45
CA ASP A 45 2.32 -5.72 -0.62
C ASP A 45 2.56 -6.64 0.58
N PRO A 46 1.50 -7.15 1.26
CA PRO A 46 1.65 -8.08 2.36
C PRO A 46 2.18 -9.45 1.92
N ARG A 47 2.10 -9.79 0.63
CA ARG A 47 2.60 -11.05 0.08
C ARG A 47 4.11 -11.00 -0.04
N SER A 48 4.76 -12.11 0.27
CA SER A 48 6.21 -12.21 0.16
C SER A 48 6.67 -12.16 -1.30
N ASN A 49 7.86 -11.62 -1.53
CA ASN A 49 8.52 -11.60 -2.85
C ASN A 49 8.56 -12.98 -3.53
N ALA A 50 8.72 -14.06 -2.76
CA ALA A 50 8.68 -15.41 -3.28
C ALA A 50 7.30 -15.80 -3.82
N GLU A 51 6.23 -15.48 -3.09
CA GLU A 51 4.86 -15.76 -3.48
C GLU A 51 4.48 -14.97 -4.75
N ILE A 52 4.82 -13.68 -4.80
CA ILE A 52 4.61 -12.81 -5.96
C ILE A 52 5.31 -13.37 -7.20
N ASN A 53 6.56 -13.83 -7.05
CA ASN A 53 7.32 -14.42 -8.14
C ASN A 53 6.75 -15.78 -8.59
N SER A 54 6.26 -16.59 -7.66
CA SER A 54 5.58 -17.84 -7.98
C SER A 54 4.26 -17.62 -8.72
N ILE A 55 3.48 -16.60 -8.34
CA ILE A 55 2.25 -16.22 -9.05
C ILE A 55 2.59 -15.77 -10.48
N GLY A 56 3.62 -14.93 -10.62
CA GLY A 56 4.12 -14.49 -11.92
C GLY A 56 4.53 -15.65 -12.82
N GLU A 57 5.31 -16.58 -12.29
CA GLU A 57 5.78 -17.76 -13.03
C GLU A 57 4.62 -18.69 -13.43
N SER A 58 3.63 -18.85 -12.54
CA SER A 58 2.47 -19.71 -12.77
C SER A 58 1.50 -19.14 -13.81
N THR A 59 1.31 -17.82 -13.80
CA THR A 59 0.32 -17.13 -14.63
C THR A 59 0.91 -16.54 -15.91
N GLY A 60 2.25 -16.48 -16.00
CA GLY A 60 2.96 -15.79 -17.07
C GLY A 60 2.86 -14.26 -16.99
N VAL A 61 2.28 -13.72 -15.92
CA VAL A 61 1.98 -12.30 -15.73
C VAL A 61 2.24 -11.88 -14.28
N CYS A 62 2.92 -10.76 -14.06
CA CYS A 62 3.13 -10.27 -12.70
C CYS A 62 1.83 -9.76 -12.06
N PRO A 63 1.51 -10.20 -10.83
CA PRO A 63 0.33 -9.71 -10.13
C PRO A 63 0.50 -8.23 -9.77
N GLN A 64 -0.59 -7.48 -9.67
CA GLN A 64 -0.52 -6.10 -9.18
C GLN A 64 -0.19 -6.09 -7.68
N PRO A 65 0.52 -5.06 -7.18
CA PRO A 65 0.75 -4.89 -5.76
C PRO A 65 -0.57 -4.79 -5.01
N SER A 66 -0.74 -5.64 -4.00
CA SER A 66 -1.85 -5.58 -3.09
C SER A 66 -1.51 -4.57 -2.01
N THR A 67 -1.68 -3.27 -2.29
CA THR A 67 -1.45 -2.18 -1.32
C THR A 67 -2.56 -2.12 -0.27
N SER A 68 -3.01 -3.27 0.22
CA SER A 68 -3.90 -3.36 1.38
C SER A 68 -3.09 -3.04 2.65
N LEU A 69 -2.43 -1.89 2.66
CA LEU A 69 -2.02 -1.23 3.87
C LEU A 69 -3.32 -0.97 4.65
N PRO A 70 -3.40 -1.31 5.94
CA PRO A 70 -4.37 -0.63 6.79
C PRO A 70 -4.06 0.86 6.65
N SER A 71 -4.99 1.61 6.05
CA SER A 71 -4.91 3.06 5.95
C SER A 71 -4.47 3.60 7.31
N PRO A 72 -3.40 4.41 7.40
CA PRO A 72 -3.08 5.14 8.63
C PRO A 72 -4.08 6.29 8.80
N GLU A 73 -5.38 5.99 8.67
CA GLU A 73 -6.40 6.86 9.18
C GLU A 73 -6.28 6.82 10.71
N PRO A 74 -6.29 7.99 11.37
CA PRO A 74 -6.26 8.05 12.82
C PRO A 74 -7.48 7.27 13.29
N VAL A 75 -7.24 6.15 13.95
CA VAL A 75 -8.21 5.33 14.67
C VAL A 75 -9.23 6.25 15.32
N PRO A 76 -10.41 6.44 14.71
CA PRO A 76 -11.40 7.35 15.25
C PRO A 76 -12.15 6.52 16.28
N ASP A 77 -11.57 6.37 17.47
CA ASP A 77 -12.11 5.53 18.54
C ASP A 77 -12.62 4.17 18.01
N ASP A 78 -11.75 3.15 17.90
CA ASP A 78 -12.03 1.78 17.36
C ASP A 78 -13.32 1.09 17.86
N ARG A 79 -13.97 1.66 18.86
CA ARG A 79 -15.27 1.21 19.36
C ARG A 79 -16.35 1.56 18.36
N CYS A 80 -16.98 0.52 17.82
CA CYS A 80 -18.19 0.63 17.02
C CYS A 80 -19.25 1.52 17.64
N THR A 81 -19.40 1.53 18.96
CA THR A 81 -20.37 2.37 19.67
C THR A 81 -20.07 3.88 19.63
N ASN A 82 -18.88 4.27 19.19
CA ASN A 82 -18.52 5.67 18.95
C ASN A 82 -18.76 6.08 17.48
N GLN A 83 -18.95 5.10 16.59
CA GLN A 83 -19.15 5.31 15.15
C GLN A 83 -20.63 5.19 14.75
N ILE A 84 -21.38 4.33 15.43
CA ILE A 84 -22.78 4.00 15.11
C ILE A 84 -23.62 4.06 16.38
N ASP A 85 -24.83 4.62 16.27
CA ASP A 85 -25.82 4.59 17.35
C ASP A 85 -26.52 3.23 17.40
N TYR A 86 -26.28 2.48 18.47
CA TYR A 86 -26.89 1.18 18.74
C TYR A 86 -28.08 1.28 19.69
N ALA A 87 -28.72 2.46 19.79
CA ALA A 87 -29.95 2.61 20.54
C ALA A 87 -31.00 1.57 20.11
N GLY A 88 -31.42 0.72 21.05
CA GLY A 88 -32.38 -0.36 20.80
C GLY A 88 -31.78 -1.65 20.27
N ASP A 89 -30.45 -1.79 20.18
CA ASP A 89 -29.80 -3.09 19.98
C ASP A 89 -29.84 -3.91 21.28
N PRO A 90 -30.30 -5.18 21.23
CA PRO A 90 -30.30 -6.05 22.42
C PRO A 90 -28.90 -6.44 22.88
N ARG A 91 -27.88 -6.32 22.01
CA ARG A 91 -26.48 -6.63 22.35
C ARG A 91 -25.86 -5.50 23.15
N SER A 92 -24.98 -5.87 24.07
CA SER A 92 -24.27 -4.87 24.88
C SER A 92 -23.21 -4.14 24.04
N ASN A 93 -22.96 -2.87 24.38
CA ASN A 93 -21.89 -2.07 23.77
C ASN A 93 -20.53 -2.78 23.75
N ALA A 94 -20.21 -3.54 24.79
CA ALA A 94 -18.97 -4.33 24.85
C ALA A 94 -18.93 -5.44 23.78
N GLU A 95 -20.03 -6.16 23.60
CA GLU A 95 -20.12 -7.24 22.61
C GLU A 95 -19.99 -6.69 21.18
N ILE A 96 -20.69 -5.60 20.90
CA ILE A 96 -20.62 -4.89 19.60
C ILE A 96 -19.19 -4.43 19.30
N ASN A 97 -18.50 -3.86 20.29
CA ASN A 97 -17.11 -3.44 20.15
C ASN A 97 -16.16 -4.62 19.91
N SER A 98 -16.36 -5.75 20.61
CA SER A 98 -15.56 -6.97 20.40
C SER A 98 -15.78 -7.60 19.02
N ILE A 99 -17.00 -7.53 18.47
CA ILE A 99 -17.28 -7.99 17.09
C ILE A 99 -16.54 -7.08 16.10
N GLY A 100 -16.58 -5.77 16.32
CA GLY A 100 -15.83 -4.79 15.52
C GLY A 100 -14.34 -5.07 15.49
N GLU A 101 -13.74 -5.28 16.67
CA GLU A 101 -12.32 -5.60 16.81
C GLU A 101 -11.96 -6.93 16.13
N ALA A 102 -12.77 -7.98 16.32
CA ALA A 102 -12.49 -9.31 15.78
C ALA A 102 -12.65 -9.40 14.25
N THR A 103 -13.57 -8.62 13.67
CA THR A 103 -13.87 -8.68 12.23
C THR A 103 -13.24 -7.55 11.44
N GLY A 104 -12.71 -6.52 12.12
CA GLY A 104 -12.24 -5.29 11.50
C GLY A 104 -13.38 -4.40 10.97
N ALA A 105 -14.65 -4.71 11.27
CA ALA A 105 -15.80 -3.96 10.80
C ALA A 105 -16.97 -3.98 11.81
N CYS A 106 -17.66 -2.85 11.95
CA CYS A 106 -18.75 -2.75 12.91
C CYS A 106 -20.03 -3.44 12.44
N PRO A 107 -20.68 -4.26 13.29
CA PRO A 107 -21.92 -4.93 12.92
C PRO A 107 -23.07 -3.93 12.76
N ALA A 108 -24.06 -4.24 11.91
CA ALA A 108 -25.27 -3.42 11.83
C ALA A 108 -26.09 -3.51 13.15
N PRO A 109 -26.77 -2.42 13.58
CA PRO A 109 -27.70 -2.46 14.71
C PRO A 109 -28.88 -3.38 14.43
N ILE A 110 -29.31 -4.13 15.45
CA ILE A 110 -30.49 -5.01 15.38
C ILE A 110 -31.61 -4.36 16.19
N PRO A 111 -32.74 -3.96 15.58
CA PRO A 111 -33.85 -3.40 16.35
C PRO A 111 -34.47 -4.43 17.29
N SER A 112 -34.85 -3.99 18.49
CA SER A 112 -35.57 -4.78 19.49
C SER A 112 -37.01 -5.12 19.09
#